data_AF-A0A7J6E886-F1
#
_entry.id   AF-A0A7J6E886-F1
#
_cell.length_a   1.000
_cell.length_b   1.000
_cell.length_c   1.000
_cell.angle_alpha   90.00
_cell.angle_beta   90.00
_cell.angle_gamma   90.00
#
_symmetry.space_group_name_H-M   'P 1'
#
loop_
_entity.id
_entity.type
_entity.pdbx_description
1 polymer ?
#
loop_
_entity_poly.entity_id
_entity_poly.type
_entity_poly.pdbx_seq_one_letter_code
_entity_poly.pdbx_strand_id
1 'polypeptide(L)'
;MELANNGIPLELQKLRCRVNYRALKFTPKIEETGKKIVEFLRRNGPFVVLHLRYEMDMLAFSGCSEGCNTNEIEELTKLRYAYPWWKQKEIDSVKKRKMGECPLTLEETALTLRALDIDPAMQIYIAAGNIYEV
;
A
#
# COMPACT_ATOMS: atom_id res chain seq x y z
N MET A 1 -5.16 -5.08 8.96
CA MET A 1 -6.31 -5.68 9.67
C MET A 1 -7.20 -4.54 10.14
N GLU A 2 -8.30 -4.30 9.44
CA GLU A 2 -9.30 -3.34 9.88
C GLU A 2 -10.27 -4.06 10.82
N LEU A 3 -10.35 -3.62 12.08
CA LEU A 3 -11.27 -4.17 13.05
C LEU A 3 -12.54 -3.33 13.01
N ALA A 4 -13.63 -3.89 12.50
CA ALA A 4 -14.93 -3.23 12.41
C ALA A 4 -15.30 -2.56 13.74
N ASN A 5 -15.60 -1.26 13.70
CA ASN A 5 -16.04 -0.53 14.88
C ASN A 5 -17.53 -0.81 15.10
N ASN A 6 -17.84 -1.70 16.04
CA ASN A 6 -19.21 -2.11 16.36
C ASN A 6 -19.88 -1.14 17.35
N GLY A 7 -19.60 0.16 17.24
CA GLY A 7 -20.15 1.20 18.11
C GLY A 7 -19.60 1.19 19.55
N ILE A 8 -18.44 0.58 19.80
CA ILE A 8 -17.83 0.60 21.14
C ILE A 8 -17.11 1.94 21.40
N PRO A 9 -16.96 2.36 22.66
CA PRO A 9 -16.20 3.55 23.01
C PRO A 9 -14.80 3.57 22.35
N LEU A 10 -14.39 4.74 21.84
CA LEU A 10 -13.15 4.88 21.06
C LEU A 10 -11.91 4.34 21.79
N GLU A 11 -11.83 4.56 23.10
CA GLU A 11 -10.70 4.06 23.91
C GLU A 11 -10.68 2.54 24.00
N LEU A 12 -11.84 1.90 24.07
CA LEU A 12 -11.94 0.44 24.02
C LEU A 12 -11.62 -0.10 22.62
N GLN A 13 -12.03 0.60 21.55
CA GLN A 13 -11.65 0.23 20.18
C GLN A 13 -10.13 0.29 19.99
N LYS A 14 -9.47 1.37 20.46
CA LYS A 14 -8.01 1.51 20.41
C LYS A 14 -7.31 0.42 21.20
N LEU A 15 -7.79 0.12 22.41
CA LEU A 15 -7.26 -0.97 23.24
C LEU A 15 -7.38 -2.31 22.52
N ARG A 16 -8.57 -2.61 21.96
CA ARG A 16 -8.82 -3.84 21.20
C ARG A 16 -7.90 -3.99 20.00
N CYS A 17 -7.73 -2.93 19.20
CA CYS A 17 -6.80 -2.92 18.09
C CYS A 17 -5.36 -3.20 18.55
N ARG A 18 -4.91 -2.55 19.62
CA ARG A 18 -3.55 -2.72 20.16
C ARG A 18 -3.31 -4.13 20.69
N VAL A 19 -4.28 -4.71 21.41
CA VAL A 19 -4.19 -6.07 21.95
C VAL A 19 -4.16 -7.10 20.82
N ASN A 20 -5.09 -7.01 19.86
CA ASN A 20 -5.12 -7.92 18.72
C ASN A 20 -3.85 -7.82 17.87
N TYR A 21 -3.34 -6.62 17.63
CA TYR A 21 -2.08 -6.42 16.91
C TYR A 21 -0.90 -7.10 17.63
N ARG A 22 -0.82 -7.02 18.97
CA ARG A 22 0.24 -7.67 19.75
C ARG A 22 0.08 -9.19 19.84
N ALA A 23 -1.16 -9.67 19.84
CA ALA A 23 -1.47 -11.10 19.87
C ALA A 23 -1.17 -11.78 18.53
N LEU A 24 -1.25 -11.04 17.42
CA LEU A 24 -0.82 -11.51 16.11
C LEU A 24 0.70 -11.73 16.12
N LYS A 25 1.10 -13.00 16.04
CA LYS A 25 2.48 -13.44 15.93
C LYS A 25 2.64 -14.23 14.64
N PHE A 26 3.74 -14.01 13.95
CA PHE A 26 4.09 -14.84 12.81
C PHE A 26 4.45 -16.25 13.29
N THR A 27 4.29 -17.24 12.41
CA THR A 27 4.78 -18.59 12.71
C THR A 27 6.32 -18.56 12.82
N PRO A 28 6.93 -19.45 13.61
CA PRO A 28 8.39 -19.44 13.81
C PRO A 28 9.18 -19.47 12.49
N LYS A 29 8.68 -20.20 11.48
CA LYS A 29 9.31 -20.27 10.15
C LYS A 29 9.33 -18.92 9.42
N ILE A 30 8.24 -18.14 9.50
CA ILE A 30 8.16 -16.80 8.88
C ILE A 30 9.07 -15.83 9.64
N GLU A 31 9.08 -15.89 10.99
CA GLU A 31 9.96 -15.06 11.80
C GLU A 31 11.44 -15.32 11.50
N GLU A 32 11.84 -16.60 11.39
CA GLU A 32 13.21 -16.98 11.06
C GLU A 32 13.62 -16.49 9.67
N THR A 33 12.73 -16.65 8.68
CA THR A 33 12.98 -16.18 7.31
C THR A 33 13.11 -14.65 7.27
N GLY A 34 12.20 -13.94 7.95
CA GLY A 34 12.24 -12.48 8.04
C GLY A 34 13.51 -11.97 8.71
N LYS A 35 13.98 -12.64 9.78
CA LYS A 35 15.26 -12.31 10.44
C LYS A 35 16.44 -12.43 9.47
N LYS A 36 16.52 -13.52 8.70
CA LYS A 36 17.58 -13.72 7.69
C LYS A 36 17.59 -12.63 6.63
N ILE A 37 16.41 -12.22 6.14
CA ILE A 37 16.29 -11.13 5.16
C ILE A 37 16.81 -9.81 5.76
N VAL A 38 16.36 -9.47 6.97
CA VAL A 38 16.79 -8.24 7.64
C VAL A 38 18.30 -8.25 7.93
N GLU A 39 18.84 -9.37 8.39
CA GLU A 39 20.29 -9.54 8.60
C GLU A 39 21.07 -9.35 7.30
N PHE A 40 20.58 -9.91 6.19
CA PHE A 40 21.19 -9.73 4.88
C PHE A 40 21.18 -8.26 4.43
N LEU A 41 20.03 -7.57 4.53
CA LEU A 41 19.92 -6.15 4.15
C LEU A 41 20.85 -5.26 4.97
N ARG A 42 20.98 -5.52 6.28
CA ARG A 42 21.84 -4.73 7.18
C ARG A 42 23.34 -4.86 6.88
N ARG A 43 23.79 -5.91 6.17
CA ARG A 43 25.22 -6.08 5.84
C ARG A 43 25.75 -4.96 4.95
N ASN A 44 24.88 -4.34 4.15
CA ASN A 44 25.25 -3.27 3.23
C ASN A 44 25.01 -1.87 3.82
N GLY A 45 24.68 -1.78 5.12
CA GLY A 45 24.41 -0.53 5.82
C GLY A 45 22.91 -0.29 6.10
N PRO A 46 22.54 0.96 6.40
CA PRO A 46 21.14 1.37 6.56
C PRO A 46 20.34 1.11 5.28
N PHE A 47 19.06 0.76 5.45
CA PHE A 47 18.16 0.49 4.33
C PHE A 47 16.76 1.03 4.62
N VAL A 48 16.00 1.31 3.55
CA VAL A 48 14.59 1.69 3.59
C VAL A 48 13.73 0.54 3.11
N VAL A 49 12.60 0.30 3.77
CA VAL A 49 11.57 -0.64 3.32
C VAL A 49 10.43 0.17 2.74
N LEU A 50 10.09 -0.11 1.47
CA LEU A 50 9.03 0.58 0.76
C LEU A 50 7.95 -0.43 0.39
N HIS A 51 6.73 -0.22 0.89
CA HIS A 51 5.56 -0.97 0.44
C HIS A 51 4.86 -0.19 -0.67
N LEU A 52 4.96 -0.68 -1.90
CA LEU A 52 4.29 -0.08 -3.05
C LEU A 52 3.00 -0.83 -3.35
N ARG A 53 1.91 -0.07 -3.46
CA ARG A 53 0.58 -0.61 -3.70
C ARG A 53 -0.02 -0.03 -4.98
N TYR A 54 0.81 0.02 -6.02
CA TYR A 54 0.49 0.50 -7.36
C TYR A 54 0.20 -0.68 -8.30
N GLU A 55 -0.72 -1.54 -7.87
CA GLU A 55 -1.13 -2.75 -8.60
C GLU A 55 -2.46 -2.48 -9.33
N MET A 56 -2.73 -3.22 -10.42
CA MET A 56 -3.95 -3.04 -11.22
C MET A 56 -5.24 -3.11 -10.41
N ASP A 57 -5.36 -4.10 -9.53
CA ASP A 57 -6.54 -4.30 -8.69
C ASP A 57 -6.73 -3.12 -7.72
N MET A 58 -5.65 -2.58 -7.19
CA MET A 58 -5.64 -1.43 -6.29
C MET A 58 -6.01 -0.14 -7.00
N LEU A 59 -5.51 0.08 -8.22
CA LEU A 59 -5.89 1.23 -9.05
C LEU A 59 -7.35 1.15 -9.48
N ALA A 60 -7.80 -0.02 -9.94
CA ALA A 60 -9.20 -0.25 -10.30
C ALA A 60 -10.13 -0.08 -9.09
N PHE A 61 -9.77 -0.61 -7.93
CA PHE A 61 -10.54 -0.51 -6.68
C PHE A 61 -10.62 0.94 -6.17
N SER A 62 -9.49 1.64 -6.15
CA SER A 62 -9.41 3.01 -5.64
C SER A 62 -10.01 4.04 -6.62
N GLY A 63 -10.12 3.71 -7.91
CA GLY A 63 -10.56 4.62 -8.96
C GLY A 63 -9.57 5.74 -9.25
N CYS A 64 -8.32 5.59 -8.81
CA CYS A 64 -7.26 6.57 -9.01
C CYS A 64 -6.69 6.42 -10.43
N SER A 65 -6.62 7.54 -11.16
CA SER A 65 -6.22 7.59 -12.57
C SER A 65 -5.00 8.47 -12.82
N GLU A 66 -4.34 8.95 -11.76
CA GLU A 66 -3.16 9.80 -11.89
C GLU A 66 -2.03 9.03 -12.58
N GLY A 67 -1.42 9.63 -13.58
CA GLY A 67 -0.42 8.96 -14.41
C GLY A 67 -0.97 7.92 -15.40
N CYS A 68 -2.29 7.73 -15.49
CA CYS A 68 -2.91 6.82 -16.45
C CYS A 68 -3.36 7.54 -17.73
N ASN A 69 -3.25 6.87 -18.88
CA ASN A 69 -3.84 7.31 -20.14
C ASN A 69 -5.31 6.87 -20.28
N THR A 70 -5.99 7.33 -21.33
CA THR A 70 -7.43 7.06 -21.52
C THR A 70 -7.75 5.56 -21.66
N ASN A 71 -6.89 4.77 -22.31
CA ASN A 71 -7.10 3.34 -22.48
C ASN A 71 -6.98 2.61 -21.14
N GLU A 72 -5.96 2.94 -20.36
CA GLU A 72 -5.75 2.37 -19.01
C GLU A 72 -6.89 2.70 -18.07
N ILE A 73 -7.39 3.94 -18.12
CA ILE A 73 -8.56 4.36 -17.34
C ILE A 73 -9.78 3.52 -17.71
N GLU A 74 -9.98 3.24 -19.00
CA GLU A 74 -11.08 2.40 -19.47
C GLU A 74 -10.92 0.95 -19.00
N GLU A 75 -9.71 0.38 -19.11
CA GLU A 75 -9.39 -0.98 -18.63
C GLU A 75 -9.61 -1.14 -17.13
N LEU A 76 -9.06 -0.22 -16.32
CA LEU A 76 -9.23 -0.21 -14.87
C LEU A 76 -10.71 -0.02 -14.48
N THR A 77 -11.45 0.76 -15.27
CA THR A 77 -12.90 0.91 -15.07
C THR A 77 -13.64 -0.39 -15.38
N LYS A 78 -13.34 -1.06 -16.50
CA LYS A 78 -13.93 -2.38 -16.80
C LYS A 78 -13.64 -3.39 -15.69
N LEU A 79 -12.39 -3.44 -15.22
CA LEU A 79 -11.98 -4.31 -14.12
C LEU A 79 -12.78 -4.00 -12.84
N ARG A 80 -12.96 -2.72 -12.51
CA ARG A 80 -13.76 -2.29 -11.36
C ARG A 80 -15.21 -2.76 -11.42
N TYR A 81 -15.84 -2.69 -12.58
CA TYR A 81 -17.22 -3.14 -12.76
C TYR A 81 -17.34 -4.67 -12.80
N ALA A 82 -16.30 -5.38 -13.26
CA ALA A 82 -16.29 -6.83 -13.33
C ALA A 82 -16.35 -7.53 -11.95
N TYR A 83 -15.91 -6.88 -10.87
CA TYR A 83 -15.90 -7.45 -9.52
C TYR A 83 -17.14 -7.05 -8.69
N PRO A 84 -18.16 -7.93 -8.48
CA PRO A 84 -19.45 -7.52 -7.92
C PRO A 84 -19.40 -7.05 -6.46
N TRP A 85 -18.42 -7.51 -5.68
CA TRP A 85 -18.29 -7.16 -4.25
C TRP A 85 -17.71 -5.77 -3.99
N TRP A 86 -17.13 -5.11 -5.01
CA TRP A 86 -16.72 -3.71 -4.90
C TRP A 86 -17.95 -2.80 -5.00
N LYS A 87 -18.43 -2.33 -3.85
CA LYS A 87 -19.68 -1.56 -3.73
C LYS A 87 -19.64 -0.23 -4.47
N GLN A 88 -18.51 0.47 -4.43
CA GLN A 88 -18.37 1.76 -5.09
C GLN A 88 -17.86 1.56 -6.51
N LYS A 89 -18.70 1.93 -7.50
CA LYS A 89 -18.37 1.81 -8.93
C LYS A 89 -18.03 3.14 -9.55
N GLU A 90 -18.75 4.20 -9.21
CA GLU A 90 -18.44 5.55 -9.68
C GLU A 90 -17.58 6.26 -8.63
N ILE A 91 -16.40 6.70 -9.06
CA ILE A 91 -15.37 7.28 -8.18
C ILE A 91 -14.83 8.55 -8.83
N ASP A 92 -14.90 9.64 -8.09
CA ASP A 92 -14.20 10.88 -8.43
C ASP A 92 -12.73 10.75 -8.02
N SER A 93 -11.89 10.49 -9.01
CA SER A 93 -10.46 10.29 -8.85
C SER A 93 -9.77 11.50 -8.21
N VAL A 94 -10.12 12.71 -8.63
CA VAL A 94 -9.51 13.96 -8.17
C VAL A 94 -9.83 14.18 -6.70
N LYS A 95 -11.08 13.92 -6.29
CA LYS A 95 -11.48 14.03 -4.90
C LYS A 95 -10.76 13.00 -4.02
N LYS A 96 -10.67 11.74 -4.46
CA LYS A 96 -9.93 10.68 -3.75
C LYS A 96 -8.46 11.04 -3.55
N ARG A 97 -7.82 11.55 -4.60
CA ARG A 97 -6.42 12.00 -4.57
C ARG A 97 -6.21 13.10 -3.53
N LYS A 98 -7.06 14.14 -3.53
CA LYS A 98 -6.98 15.23 -2.55
C LYS A 98 -7.19 14.79 -1.10
N MET A 99 -7.89 13.68 -0.88
CA MET A 99 -8.07 13.08 0.44
C MET A 99 -6.91 12.16 0.87
N GLY A 100 -5.91 11.93 0.01
CA GLY A 100 -4.80 11.02 0.28
C GLY A 100 -5.19 9.54 0.18
N GLU A 101 -6.28 9.22 -0.52
CA GLU A 101 -6.79 7.84 -0.64
C GLU A 101 -6.28 7.12 -1.90
N CYS A 102 -5.42 7.77 -2.68
CA CYS A 102 -4.78 7.18 -3.86
C CYS A 102 -3.35 6.75 -3.55
N PRO A 103 -2.88 5.62 -4.12
CA PRO A 103 -1.46 5.30 -4.09
C PRO A 103 -0.66 6.41 -4.80
N LEU A 104 0.59 6.58 -4.38
CA LEU A 104 1.54 7.42 -5.10
C LEU A 104 1.92 6.74 -6.43
N THR A 105 2.10 7.53 -7.48
CA THR A 105 2.74 7.04 -8.71
C THR A 105 4.22 6.76 -8.44
N LEU A 106 4.88 5.98 -9.30
CA LEU A 106 6.31 5.70 -9.16
C LEU A 106 7.16 6.98 -9.13
N GLU A 107 6.80 7.97 -9.96
CA GLU A 107 7.46 9.27 -9.98
C GLU A 107 7.28 10.02 -8.66
N GLU A 108 6.06 10.07 -8.14
CA GLU A 108 5.76 10.73 -6.86
C GLU A 108 6.44 10.04 -5.69
N THR A 109 6.52 8.71 -5.69
CA THR A 109 7.30 7.95 -4.72
C THR A 109 8.76 8.36 -4.77
N ALA A 110 9.38 8.43 -5.96
CA ALA A 110 10.77 8.82 -6.11
C ALA A 110 11.02 10.26 -5.66
N LEU A 111 10.10 11.18 -5.98
CA LEU A 111 10.14 12.56 -5.51
C LEU A 111 10.00 12.65 -3.99
N THR A 112 9.10 11.86 -3.40
CA THR A 112 8.90 11.81 -1.95
C THR A 112 10.16 11.33 -1.23
N LEU A 113 10.82 10.28 -1.73
CA LEU A 113 12.06 9.78 -1.15
C LEU A 113 13.18 10.84 -1.18
N ARG A 114 13.32 11.56 -2.30
CA ARG A 114 14.27 12.68 -2.40
C ARG A 114 13.91 13.83 -1.45
N ALA A 115 12.64 14.18 -1.33
CA ALA A 115 12.17 15.25 -0.44
C ALA A 115 12.38 14.91 1.05
N LEU A 116 12.40 13.62 1.40
CA LEU A 116 12.72 13.12 2.73
C LEU A 116 14.22 12.99 3.00
N ASP A 117 15.07 13.49 2.10
CA ASP A 117 16.54 13.44 2.20
C ASP A 117 17.08 12.01 2.34
N ILE A 118 16.39 11.04 1.70
CA ILE A 118 16.89 9.68 1.60
C ILE A 118 18.03 9.68 0.59
N ASP A 119 19.21 9.28 1.05
CA ASP A 119 20.40 9.13 0.23
C ASP A 119 20.10 8.21 -0.98
N PRO A 120 20.28 8.67 -2.23
CA PRO A 120 20.08 7.85 -3.42
C PRO A 120 20.96 6.59 -3.46
N ALA A 121 22.05 6.53 -2.72
CA ALA A 121 22.91 5.36 -2.58
C ALA A 121 22.39 4.35 -1.53
N MET A 122 21.38 4.72 -0.73
CA MET A 122 20.83 3.84 0.31
C MET A 122 20.11 2.65 -0.33
N GLN A 123 20.27 1.46 0.28
CA GLN A 123 19.57 0.27 -0.17
C GLN A 123 18.05 0.41 0.08
N ILE A 124 17.23 0.17 -0.94
CA ILE A 124 15.77 0.14 -0.83
C ILE A 124 15.27 -1.29 -1.05
N TYR A 125 14.54 -1.82 -0.07
CA TYR A 125 13.81 -3.07 -0.19
C TYR A 125 12.35 -2.78 -0.52
N ILE A 126 11.90 -3.22 -1.71
CA ILE A 126 10.55 -2.98 -2.20
C ILE A 126 9.68 -4.21 -1.96
N ALA A 127 8.57 -4.01 -1.24
CA ALA A 127 7.49 -4.97 -1.10
C ALA A 127 6.33 -4.51 -1.99
N ALA A 128 6.13 -5.18 -3.12
CA ALA A 128 5.08 -4.88 -4.08
C ALA A 128 4.59 -6.18 -4.73
N GLY A 129 3.33 -6.21 -5.17
CA GLY A 129 2.87 -7.17 -6.18
C GLY A 129 3.34 -6.76 -7.58
N ASN A 130 2.63 -7.26 -8.60
CA ASN A 130 2.89 -6.84 -9.98
C ASN A 130 2.51 -5.36 -10.12
N ILE A 131 3.53 -4.51 -10.20
CA ILE A 131 3.35 -3.09 -10.44
C ILE A 131 2.66 -2.92 -11.79
N TYR A 132 1.64 -2.07 -11.84
CA TYR A 132 0.99 -1.74 -13.09
C TYR A 132 1.95 -0.86 -13.90
N GLU A 133 2.74 -1.53 -14.74
CA GLU A 133 3.63 -0.93 -15.71
C GLU A 133 2.94 -0.97 -17.07
N VAL A 134 2.81 0.19 -17.69
CA VAL A 134 2.49 0.33 -19.11
C VAL A 134 3.54 1.23 -19.74
#